data_AF-A0A388P744-F1
#
_entry.id   AF-A0A388P744-F1
#
_cell.length_a   1.000
_cell.length_b   1.000
_cell.length_c   1.000
_cell.angle_alpha   90.00
_cell.angle_beta   90.00
_cell.angle_gamma   90.00
#
_symmetry.space_group_name_H-M   'P 1'
#
loop_
_entity.id
_entity.type
_entity.pdbx_description
1 polymer ?
#
loop_
_entity_poly.entity_id
_entity_poly.type
_entity_poly.pdbx_seq_one_letter_code
_entity_poly.pdbx_strand_id
1 'polypeptide(L)'
;MPLQLIFTSASQGLTPGRSGYCTVARHRAIPERLAQLLESVGTPHECPQGETFTFRLLEAGDKNWCVLSRFVARGLDYTQRDNRLAHHLNLLPRRSRHPSSTRRDRRSLERLAR
;
A
#
# COMPACT_ATOMS: atom_id res chain seq x y z
N MET A 1 11.02 -10.67 -4.33
CA MET A 1 9.65 -10.97 -4.76
C MET A 1 8.69 -9.98 -4.10
N PRO A 2 7.65 -9.49 -4.77
CA PRO A 2 6.65 -8.59 -4.16
C PRO A 2 5.87 -9.31 -3.05
N LEU A 3 5.61 -8.62 -1.94
CA LEU A 3 4.81 -9.15 -0.85
C LEU A 3 3.32 -8.89 -1.13
N GLN A 4 2.48 -9.91 -1.02
CA GLN A 4 1.08 -9.81 -1.43
C GLN A 4 0.12 -9.72 -0.24
N LEU A 5 -0.96 -8.95 -0.41
CA LEU A 5 -2.10 -8.90 0.51
C LEU A 5 -3.39 -8.81 -0.30
N ILE A 6 -4.40 -9.60 0.07
CA ILE A 6 -5.70 -9.66 -0.61
C ILE A 6 -6.82 -9.28 0.37
N PHE A 7 -7.67 -8.34 -0.07
CA PHE A 7 -8.95 -8.01 0.53
C PHE A 7 -10.10 -8.44 -0.36
N THR A 8 -11.12 -9.03 0.24
CA THR A 8 -12.42 -9.27 -0.40
C THR A 8 -13.44 -9.54 0.69
N SER A 9 -14.72 -9.56 0.33
CA SER A 9 -15.75 -10.03 1.25
C SER A 9 -15.61 -11.53 1.49
N ALA A 10 -15.56 -11.93 2.77
CA ALA A 10 -15.51 -13.32 3.20
C ALA A 10 -16.28 -13.51 4.51
N SER A 11 -16.87 -14.70 4.71
CA SER A 11 -17.54 -15.07 5.96
C SER A 11 -16.58 -15.15 7.14
N GLN A 12 -15.30 -15.46 6.86
CA GLN A 12 -14.21 -15.46 7.83
C GLN A 12 -12.94 -14.94 7.17
N GLY A 13 -12.36 -13.88 7.75
CA GLY A 13 -11.09 -13.32 7.34
C GLY A 13 -9.88 -14.08 7.89
N LEU A 14 -8.69 -13.62 7.51
CA LEU A 14 -7.42 -14.14 8.00
C LEU A 14 -7.27 -13.97 9.52
N THR A 15 -7.78 -12.86 10.07
CA THR A 15 -7.79 -12.59 11.51
C THR A 15 -9.11 -13.11 12.11
N PRO A 16 -9.05 -13.96 13.16
CA PRO A 16 -10.26 -14.46 13.82
C PRO A 16 -11.21 -13.34 14.27
N GLY A 17 -12.51 -13.55 14.09
CA GLY A 17 -13.55 -12.57 14.42
C GLY A 17 -13.75 -11.46 13.38
N ARG A 18 -12.96 -11.42 12.29
CA ARG A 18 -13.20 -10.52 11.16
C ARG A 18 -14.03 -11.23 10.09
N SER A 19 -15.03 -10.54 9.56
CA SER A 19 -15.88 -10.97 8.46
C SER A 19 -16.30 -9.77 7.61
N GLY A 20 -16.86 -10.04 6.44
CA GLY A 20 -17.21 -9.03 5.45
C GLY A 20 -15.98 -8.64 4.66
N TYR A 21 -15.88 -7.37 4.24
CA TYR A 21 -14.74 -6.86 3.48
C TYR A 21 -13.48 -6.78 4.35
N CYS A 22 -12.64 -7.81 4.31
CA CYS A 22 -11.51 -7.97 5.22
C CYS A 22 -10.31 -8.65 4.56
N THR A 23 -9.16 -8.64 5.25
CA THR A 23 -7.95 -9.34 4.79
C THR A 23 -8.23 -10.84 4.77
N VAL A 24 -8.12 -11.48 3.60
CA VAL A 24 -8.27 -12.96 3.48
C VAL A 24 -6.94 -13.66 3.29
N ALA A 25 -5.93 -12.96 2.76
CA ALA A 25 -4.59 -13.47 2.60
C ALA A 25 -3.57 -12.35 2.80
N ARG A 26 -2.49 -12.65 3.53
CA ARG A 26 -1.38 -11.72 3.74
C ARG A 26 -0.08 -12.49 3.77
N HIS A 27 0.91 -12.02 3.02
CA HIS A 27 2.26 -12.56 3.10
C HIS A 27 2.86 -12.25 4.49
N ARG A 28 3.40 -13.26 5.17
CA ARG A 28 3.92 -13.18 6.56
C ARG A 28 4.91 -12.03 6.84
N ALA A 29 5.66 -11.61 5.84
CA ALA A 29 6.63 -10.52 5.95
C ALA A 29 6.02 -9.11 5.87
N ILE A 30 4.70 -8.98 5.65
CA ILE A 30 4.00 -7.69 5.68
C ILE A 30 3.72 -7.31 7.13
N PRO A 31 4.30 -6.20 7.64
CA PRO A 31 4.06 -5.75 9.02
C PRO A 31 2.59 -5.39 9.24
N GLU A 32 2.11 -5.55 10.48
CA GLU A 32 0.73 -5.23 10.85
C GLU A 32 0.35 -3.79 10.54
N ARG A 33 1.27 -2.84 10.81
CA ARG A 33 1.06 -1.42 10.50
C ARG A 33 0.78 -1.18 9.02
N LEU A 34 1.49 -1.88 8.12
CA LEU A 34 1.24 -1.75 6.68
C LEU A 34 -0.11 -2.37 6.31
N ALA A 35 -0.45 -3.54 6.88
CA ALA A 35 -1.75 -4.17 6.63
C ALA A 35 -2.91 -3.24 7.04
N GLN A 36 -2.85 -2.64 8.23
CA GLN A 36 -3.84 -1.66 8.69
C GLN A 36 -3.94 -0.42 7.80
N LEU A 37 -2.80 0.08 7.30
CA LEU A 37 -2.82 1.19 6.35
C LEU A 37 -3.50 0.78 5.05
N LEU A 38 -3.22 -0.40 4.52
CA LEU A 38 -3.87 -0.92 3.31
C LEU A 38 -5.39 -1.11 3.51
N GLU A 39 -5.83 -1.53 4.72
CA GLU A 39 -7.26 -1.55 5.10
C GLU A 39 -7.90 -0.17 4.99
N SER A 40 -7.16 0.88 5.41
CA SER A 40 -7.67 2.25 5.43
C SER A 40 -7.66 2.97 4.07
N VAL A 41 -6.85 2.51 3.11
CA VAL A 41 -6.67 3.19 1.81
C VAL A 41 -7.95 3.23 0.98
N GLY A 42 -8.91 2.35 1.30
CA GLY A 42 -10.20 2.29 0.61
C GLY A 42 -10.08 1.85 -0.85
N THR A 43 -11.21 1.52 -1.46
CA THR A 43 -11.26 1.26 -2.90
C THR A 43 -11.71 2.54 -3.62
N PRO A 44 -11.00 3.00 -4.67
CA PRO A 44 -11.48 4.09 -5.49
C PRO A 44 -12.87 3.76 -6.06
N HIS A 45 -13.85 4.65 -5.86
CA HIS A 45 -15.22 4.45 -6.31
C HIS A 45 -15.46 4.90 -7.77
N GLU A 46 -14.41 5.35 -8.46
CA GLU A 46 -14.51 6.07 -9.73
C GLU A 46 -15.04 5.23 -10.90
N CYS A 47 -14.89 3.91 -10.84
CA CYS A 47 -15.42 3.03 -11.89
C CYS A 47 -16.18 1.84 -11.27
N PRO A 48 -17.52 1.79 -11.38
CA PRO A 48 -18.31 0.63 -10.98
C PRO A 48 -18.05 -0.60 -11.85
N GLN A 49 -17.58 -0.40 -13.08
CA GLN A 49 -17.44 -1.41 -14.12
C GLN A 49 -16.01 -1.46 -14.63
N GLY A 50 -15.19 -2.36 -14.05
CA GLY A 50 -13.84 -2.61 -14.53
C GLY A 50 -12.81 -2.78 -13.42
N GLU A 51 -11.55 -2.73 -13.82
CA GLU A 51 -10.41 -2.86 -12.93
C GLU A 51 -9.77 -1.48 -12.71
N THR A 52 -9.54 -1.12 -11.46
CA THR A 52 -8.81 0.10 -11.10
C THR A 52 -7.43 -0.26 -10.59
N PHE A 53 -6.41 0.34 -11.16
CA PHE A 53 -5.03 0.19 -10.71
C PHE A 53 -4.57 1.48 -10.02
N THR A 54 -3.94 1.35 -8.86
CA THR A 54 -3.36 2.52 -8.17
C THR A 54 -1.94 2.23 -7.75
N PHE A 55 -1.08 3.23 -7.83
CA PHE A 55 0.26 3.22 -7.27
C PHE A 55 0.35 4.23 -6.12
N ARG A 56 0.82 3.81 -4.96
CA ARG A 56 0.96 4.66 -3.77
C ARG A 56 2.30 4.43 -3.08
N LEU A 57 2.85 5.50 -2.50
CA LEU A 57 3.94 5.43 -1.54
C LEU A 57 3.34 5.56 -0.14
N LEU A 58 3.51 4.53 0.69
CA LEU A 58 2.99 4.50 2.05
C LEU A 58 4.13 4.42 3.06
N GLU A 59 4.06 5.24 4.10
CA GLU A 59 4.97 5.17 5.24
C GLU A 59 4.36 4.26 6.32
N ALA A 60 5.06 3.20 6.70
CA ALA A 60 4.63 2.25 7.72
C ALA A 60 5.77 1.98 8.69
N GLY A 61 5.78 2.70 9.82
CA GLY A 61 6.95 2.79 10.70
C GLY A 61 8.10 3.50 9.98
N ASP A 62 9.34 3.05 10.19
CA ASP A 62 10.53 3.68 9.58
C ASP A 62 10.78 3.27 8.12
N LYS A 63 9.78 2.72 7.43
CA LYS A 63 9.90 2.20 6.06
C LYS A 63 8.85 2.82 5.15
N ASN A 64 9.31 3.30 4.02
CA ASN A 64 8.46 3.62 2.88
C ASN A 64 8.22 2.38 2.04
N TRP A 65 7.01 2.22 1.53
CA TRP A 65 6.56 1.10 0.73
C TRP A 65 5.99 1.59 -0.59
N CYS A 66 6.41 0.96 -1.68
CA CYS A 66 5.76 1.10 -2.97
C CYS A 66 4.64 0.08 -3.04
N VAL A 67 3.40 0.55 -3.15
CA VAL A 67 2.21 -0.29 -3.19
C VAL A 67 1.54 -0.15 -4.54
N LEU A 68 1.49 -1.26 -5.28
CA LEU A 68 0.66 -1.39 -6.47
C LEU A 68 -0.60 -2.14 -6.09
N SER A 69 -1.76 -1.54 -6.34
CA SER A 69 -3.06 -2.12 -5.99
C SER A 69 -3.90 -2.32 -7.23
N ARG A 70 -4.62 -3.44 -7.31
CA ARG A 70 -5.66 -3.72 -8.29
C ARG A 70 -6.98 -3.91 -7.55
N PHE A 71 -8.00 -3.18 -7.96
CA PHE A 71 -9.35 -3.27 -7.43
C PHE A 71 -10.31 -3.73 -8.53
N VAL A 72 -11.15 -4.73 -8.25
CA VAL A 72 -12.08 -5.30 -9.24
C VAL A 72 -13.44 -5.50 -8.59
N ALA A 73 -14.51 -5.00 -9.21
CA ALA A 73 -15.87 -5.30 -8.78
C ALA A 73 -16.18 -6.79 -8.97
N ARG A 74 -16.79 -7.43 -7.97
CA ARG A 74 -17.11 -8.87 -7.98
C ARG A 74 -18.60 -9.18 -7.81
N GLY A 75 -19.46 -8.18 -8.00
CA GLY A 75 -20.90 -8.33 -7.80
C GLY A 75 -21.26 -8.33 -6.32
N LEU A 76 -22.31 -9.05 -5.93
CA LEU A 76 -22.76 -9.12 -4.54
C LEU A 76 -21.95 -10.14 -3.72
N ASP A 77 -21.71 -9.83 -2.45
CA ASP A 77 -21.12 -10.76 -1.49
C ASP A 77 -22.17 -11.71 -0.87
N TYR A 78 -21.71 -12.54 0.06
CA TYR A 78 -22.55 -13.50 0.79
C TYR A 78 -23.61 -12.85 1.69
N THR A 79 -23.57 -11.53 1.87
CA THR A 79 -24.55 -10.71 2.60
C THR A 79 -25.41 -9.84 1.68
N GLN A 80 -25.34 -10.04 0.36
CA GLN A 80 -26.04 -9.24 -0.65
C GLN A 80 -25.62 -7.76 -0.68
N ARG A 81 -24.34 -7.48 -0.38
CA ARG A 81 -23.73 -6.15 -0.50
C ARG A 81 -22.71 -6.12 -1.62
N ASP A 82 -22.44 -4.93 -2.16
CA ASP A 82 -21.41 -4.78 -3.20
C ASP A 82 -20.05 -5.29 -2.72
N ASN A 83 -19.52 -6.25 -3.46
CA ASN A 83 -18.23 -6.87 -3.23
C ASN A 83 -17.18 -6.34 -4.19
N ARG A 84 -15.97 -6.19 -3.68
CA ARG A 84 -14.79 -5.90 -4.47
C ARG A 84 -13.66 -6.82 -4.06
N LEU A 85 -12.76 -7.09 -4.99
CA LEU A 85 -11.48 -7.69 -4.70
C LEU A 85 -10.43 -6.59 -4.76
N ALA A 86 -9.65 -6.41 -3.69
CA ALA A 86 -8.43 -5.62 -3.72
C ALA A 86 -7.22 -6.54 -3.57
N HIS A 87 -6.26 -6.38 -4.48
CA HIS A 87 -4.99 -7.10 -4.44
C HIS A 87 -3.85 -6.11 -4.41
N HIS A 88 -3.06 -6.16 -3.34
CA HIS A 88 -1.93 -5.28 -3.11
C HIS A 88 -0.62 -6.03 -3.29
N LEU A 89 0.26 -5.51 -4.14
CA LEU A 89 1.65 -5.89 -4.29
C LEU A 89 2.52 -4.83 -3.61
N ASN A 90 3.24 -5.24 -2.58
CA ASN A 90 4.01 -4.38 -1.70
C ASN A 90 5.50 -4.62 -1.91
N LEU A 91 6.21 -3.54 -2.20
CA LEU A 91 7.64 -3.56 -2.51
C LEU A 91 8.34 -2.58 -1.58
N LEU A 92 9.48 -3.00 -1.03
CA LEU A 92 10.41 -2.04 -0.44
C LEU A 92 11.10 -1.31 -1.59
N PRO A 93 11.10 0.03 -1.60
CA PRO A 93 11.93 0.77 -2.53
C PRO A 93 13.37 0.33 -2.29
N ARG A 94 14.05 -0.08 -3.36
CA ARG A 94 15.50 -0.25 -3.27
C ARG A 94 16.03 1.12 -2.85
N ARG A 95 16.78 1.18 -1.75
CA ARG A 95 17.65 2.34 -1.51
C ARG A 95 18.50 2.48 -2.76
N SER A 96 18.20 3.47 -3.59
CA SER A 96 19.17 3.97 -4.53
C SER A 96 20.36 4.37 -3.65
N ARG A 97 21.51 3.75 -3.88
CA ARG A 97 22.77 4.29 -3.39
C ARG A 97 23.00 5.57 -4.18
N HIS A 98 22.22 6.61 -3.90
CA HIS A 98 22.61 7.93 -4.33
C HIS A 98 23.71 8.35 -3.36
N PRO A 99 24.97 8.51 -3.79
CA PRO A 99 25.93 9.22 -2.96
C PRO A 99 25.29 10.57 -2.70
N SER A 100 25.10 10.89 -1.43
CA SER A 100 24.60 12.19 -0.98
C SER A 100 25.50 13.27 -1.56
N SER A 101 25.10 13.87 -2.68
CA SER A 101 25.73 15.07 -3.18
C SER A 101 25.25 16.24 -2.32
N THR A 102 26.25 16.91 -1.75
CA THR A 102 26.21 18.30 -1.32
C THR A 102 25.40 18.57 -0.04
N ARG A 103 26.03 18.26 1.10
CA ARG A 103 26.07 19.23 2.20
C ARG A 103 26.64 20.53 1.61
N ARG A 104 25.78 21.50 1.29
CA ARG A 104 26.23 22.88 1.02
C ARG A 104 26.84 23.38 2.34
N ASP A 105 28.16 23.25 2.43
CA ASP A 105 28.92 23.84 3.50
C ASP A 105 28.72 25.36 3.43
N ARG A 106 28.11 25.93 4.46
CA ARG A 106 27.71 27.35 4.52
C ARG A 106 28.90 28.30 4.71
N ARG A 107 30.14 27.85 4.46
CA ARG A 107 31.40 28.54 4.80
C ARG A 107 32.26 28.97 3.60
N SER A 108 31.70 29.13 2.40
CA SER A 108 32.48 29.54 1.22
C SER A 108 32.06 30.86 0.58
N LEU A 109 31.18 31.66 1.21
CA LEU A 109 30.71 32.95 0.66
C LEU A 109 31.38 34.19 1.27
N GLU A 110 32.54 34.07 1.92
CA GLU A 110 33.29 35.24 2.45
C GLU A 110 34.68 35.47 1.83
N ARG A 111 35.02 34.81 0.72
CA ARG A 111 36.35 34.99 0.07
C ARG A 111 36.34 35.70 -1.29
N LEU A 112 35.23 36.30 -1.70
CA LEU A 112 35.14 37.07 -2.96
C LEU A 112 34.70 38.53 -2.74
N ALA A 113 35.04 39.12 -1.59
CA ALA A 113 34.82 40.53 -1.30
C ALA A 113 36.03 41.19 -0.62
N ARG A 114 37.25 40.85 -1.06
CA ARG A 114 38.46 41.65 -0.80
C ARG A 114 39.32 41.69 -2.06
#